data_AF-A0A150SER9-F1
#
_entry.id   AF-A0A150SER9-F1
#
_cell.length_a   1.000
_cell.length_b   1.000
_cell.length_c   1.000
_cell.angle_alpha   90.00
_cell.angle_beta   90.00
_cell.angle_gamma   90.00
#
_symmetry.space_group_name_H-M   'P 1'
#
loop_
_entity.id
_entity.type
_entity.pdbx_description
1 polymer ?
#
loop_
_entity_poly.entity_id
_entity_poly.type
_entity_poly.pdbx_seq_one_letter_code
_entity_poly.pdbx_strand_id
1 'polypeptide(L)'
;MSLRDIKADVIDELEENLEIIAAGHPVRELGDTYEDAARCLEALGCCKLLLEMDPARFHRDLVWAGYARRRFLRRSAAEKNEVDHHLARSRCDSFFCAIAAGALALADEIGSLSPTVWIPEGEYEEDFAYFRFLHLFLRGAGPTAPLVEQMKSALGASSPRLAVVEAFEASDADAFEAAFTALVDDRNDRVDRDKTMFSDDVTFAPRASVFVEGLALLRIAELRRLGPRQREYPRCPYAARAVSVSPQPEDLFDELELGRT
;
A
#
# COMPACT_ATOMS: atom_id res chain seq x y z
N MET A 1 5.06 7.95 23.87
CA MET A 1 4.32 9.00 23.15
C MET A 1 2.86 8.58 23.03
N SER A 2 1.89 9.48 23.20
CA SER A 2 0.48 9.10 22.99
C SER A 2 0.14 9.08 21.51
N LEU A 3 -0.88 8.33 21.09
CA LEU A 3 -1.31 8.29 19.68
C LEU A 3 -1.80 9.67 19.17
N ARG A 4 -2.20 10.58 20.08
CA ARG A 4 -2.54 11.97 19.72
C ARG A 4 -1.30 12.79 19.40
N ASP A 5 -0.22 12.61 20.16
CA ASP A 5 1.05 13.30 19.91
C ASP A 5 1.65 12.77 18.59
N ILE A 6 1.65 11.44 18.39
CA ILE A 6 2.06 10.82 17.12
C ILE A 6 1.27 11.39 15.94
N LYS A 7 -0.06 11.56 16.08
CA LYS A 7 -0.88 12.14 15.01
C LYS A 7 -0.47 13.58 14.69
N ALA A 8 -0.08 14.38 15.68
CA ALA A 8 0.39 15.75 15.45
C ALA A 8 1.73 15.73 14.72
N ASP A 9 2.69 14.94 15.18
CA ASP A 9 4.02 14.82 14.55
C ASP A 9 3.92 14.32 13.09
N VAL A 10 3.02 13.36 12.81
CA VAL A 10 2.73 12.89 11.44
C VAL A 10 2.13 13.97 10.55
N ILE A 11 1.35 14.90 11.11
CA ILE A 11 0.80 16.03 10.35
C ILE A 11 1.92 17.01 10.00
N ASP A 12 2.77 17.36 10.96
CA ASP A 12 3.90 18.26 10.75
C ASP A 12 4.84 17.70 9.67
N GLU A 13 5.20 16.41 9.74
CA GLU A 13 6.05 15.74 8.73
C GLU A 13 5.35 15.67 7.35
N LEU A 14 4.03 15.47 7.31
CA LEU A 14 3.28 15.51 6.05
C LEU A 14 3.31 16.91 5.43
N GLU A 15 3.09 17.97 6.22
CA GLU A 15 3.12 19.35 5.74
C GLU A 15 4.47 19.71 5.13
N GLU A 16 5.58 19.35 5.80
CA GLU A 16 6.94 19.55 5.27
C GLU A 16 7.15 18.84 3.93
N ASN A 17 6.74 17.57 3.82
CA ASN A 17 6.85 16.81 2.57
C ASN A 17 5.99 17.42 1.44
N LEU A 18 4.78 17.87 1.75
CA LEU A 18 3.91 18.52 0.77
C LEU A 18 4.49 19.86 0.30
N GLU A 19 5.12 20.65 1.19
CA GLU A 19 5.83 21.88 0.82
C GLU A 19 6.99 21.60 -0.14
N ILE A 20 7.80 20.57 0.13
CA ILE A 20 8.91 20.16 -0.75
C ILE A 20 8.40 19.69 -2.11
N ILE A 21 7.35 18.87 -2.15
CA ILE A 21 6.71 18.44 -3.40
C ILE A 21 6.18 19.65 -4.17
N ALA A 22 5.54 20.58 -3.46
CA ALA A 22 4.98 21.82 -3.99
C ALA A 22 6.05 22.86 -4.34
N ALA A 23 7.33 22.65 -4.04
CA ALA A 23 8.44 23.50 -4.49
C ALA A 23 8.85 23.20 -5.95
N GLY A 24 8.44 22.06 -6.50
CA GLY A 24 8.55 21.76 -7.93
C GLY A 24 9.95 21.37 -8.39
N HIS A 25 10.74 20.76 -7.51
CA HIS A 25 12.00 20.11 -7.84
C HIS A 25 11.79 19.01 -8.91
N PRO A 26 12.85 18.65 -9.66
CA PRO A 26 12.82 17.50 -10.58
C PRO A 26 12.34 16.23 -9.87
N VAL A 27 11.47 15.44 -10.50
CA VAL A 27 10.81 14.29 -9.84
C VAL A 27 11.80 13.23 -9.33
N ARG A 28 12.92 13.04 -10.03
CA ARG A 28 14.00 12.11 -9.63
C ARG A 28 14.66 12.47 -8.29
N GLU A 29 14.49 13.70 -7.82
CA GLU A 29 15.01 14.20 -6.53
C GLU A 29 13.94 14.14 -5.43
N LEU A 30 12.72 13.70 -5.76
CA LEU A 30 11.54 13.70 -4.87
C LEU A 30 11.06 12.30 -4.49
N GLY A 31 11.77 11.24 -4.88
CA GLY A 31 11.36 9.86 -4.62
C GLY A 31 11.06 9.60 -3.14
N ASP A 32 12.03 9.84 -2.26
CA ASP A 32 11.87 9.74 -0.81
C ASP A 32 10.70 10.61 -0.32
N THR A 33 10.63 11.87 -0.73
CA THR A 33 9.55 12.80 -0.29
C THR A 33 8.14 12.29 -0.64
N TYR A 34 7.94 11.66 -1.80
CA TYR A 34 6.66 11.05 -2.14
C TYR A 34 6.37 9.79 -1.33
N GLU A 35 7.39 8.97 -1.05
CA GLU A 35 7.26 7.80 -0.18
C GLU A 35 6.89 8.22 1.24
N ASP A 36 7.54 9.26 1.77
CA ASP A 36 7.35 9.80 3.11
C ASP A 36 5.95 10.43 3.26
N ALA A 37 5.53 11.23 2.27
CA ALA A 37 4.16 11.75 2.22
C ALA A 37 3.12 10.61 2.21
N ALA A 38 3.34 9.56 1.42
CA ALA A 38 2.45 8.40 1.39
C ALA A 38 2.40 7.66 2.73
N ARG A 39 3.56 7.46 3.40
CA ARG A 39 3.64 6.85 4.73
C ARG A 39 2.93 7.69 5.78
N CYS A 40 3.08 9.01 5.75
CA CYS A 40 2.37 9.93 6.64
C CYS A 40 0.85 9.88 6.43
N LEU A 41 0.39 9.85 5.18
CA LEU A 41 -1.04 9.72 4.84
C LEU A 41 -1.63 8.38 5.31
N GLU A 42 -0.92 7.27 5.12
CA GLU A 42 -1.32 5.97 5.64
C GLU A 42 -1.40 5.98 7.18
N ALA A 43 -0.36 6.51 7.84
CA ALA A 43 -0.29 6.61 9.30
C ALA A 43 -1.41 7.51 9.86
N LEU A 44 -1.69 8.64 9.21
CA LEU A 44 -2.76 9.55 9.58
C LEU A 44 -4.13 8.89 9.46
N GLY A 45 -4.36 8.14 8.37
CA GLY A 45 -5.55 7.31 8.20
C GLY A 45 -5.68 6.33 9.37
N CYS A 46 -4.63 5.59 9.71
CA CYS A 46 -4.60 4.66 10.83
C CYS A 46 -4.91 5.36 12.16
N CYS A 47 -4.32 6.54 12.41
CA CYS A 47 -4.61 7.35 13.59
C CYS A 47 -6.10 7.73 13.70
N LYS A 48 -6.72 8.18 12.60
CA LYS A 48 -8.14 8.53 12.57
C LYS A 48 -9.03 7.31 12.81
N LEU A 49 -8.69 6.16 12.26
CA LEU A 49 -9.41 4.91 12.56
C LEU A 49 -9.32 4.56 14.04
N LEU A 50 -8.13 4.60 14.63
CA LEU A 50 -7.87 4.13 15.99
C LEU A 50 -8.35 5.11 17.08
N LEU A 51 -8.24 6.42 16.84
CA LEU A 51 -8.62 7.46 17.81
C LEU A 51 -10.09 7.87 17.69
N GLU A 52 -10.60 7.94 16.47
CA GLU A 52 -11.90 8.56 16.16
C GLU A 52 -12.95 7.53 15.71
N MET A 53 -12.54 6.28 15.44
CA MET A 53 -13.37 5.26 14.78
C MET A 53 -14.03 5.78 13.51
N ASP A 54 -13.28 6.57 12.73
CA ASP A 54 -13.76 7.19 11.49
C ASP A 54 -13.21 6.45 10.26
N PRO A 55 -13.91 5.40 9.77
CA PRO A 55 -13.48 4.66 8.59
C PRO A 55 -13.50 5.51 7.32
N ALA A 56 -14.38 6.52 7.24
CA ALA A 56 -14.46 7.36 6.05
C ALA A 56 -13.19 8.22 5.89
N ARG A 57 -12.70 8.81 6.98
CA ARG A 57 -11.42 9.54 6.95
C ARG A 57 -10.23 8.63 6.77
N PHE A 58 -10.25 7.42 7.36
CA PHE A 58 -9.24 6.39 7.10
C PHE A 58 -9.14 6.08 5.61
N HIS A 59 -10.25 5.75 4.94
CA HIS A 59 -10.26 5.45 3.50
C HIS A 59 -9.80 6.64 2.68
N ARG A 60 -10.24 7.86 3.02
CA ARG A 60 -9.83 9.08 2.33
C ARG A 60 -8.31 9.27 2.34
N ASP A 61 -7.68 9.15 3.50
CA ASP A 61 -6.23 9.36 3.58
C ASP A 61 -5.46 8.24 2.87
N LEU A 62 -5.97 6.99 2.87
CA LEU A 62 -5.41 5.92 2.03
C LEU A 62 -5.53 6.21 0.52
N VAL A 63 -6.62 6.84 0.07
CA VAL A 63 -6.73 7.29 -1.33
C VAL A 63 -5.67 8.35 -1.64
N TRP A 64 -5.46 9.31 -0.74
CA TRP A 64 -4.41 10.32 -0.91
C TRP A 64 -3.01 9.70 -0.94
N ALA A 65 -2.72 8.69 -0.13
CA ALA A 65 -1.47 7.92 -0.25
C ALA A 65 -1.34 7.32 -1.67
N GLY A 66 -2.42 6.71 -2.18
CA GLY A 66 -2.51 6.26 -3.57
C GLY A 66 -2.20 7.35 -4.60
N TYR A 67 -2.74 8.57 -4.42
CA TYR A 67 -2.46 9.69 -5.31
C TYR A 67 -1.00 10.16 -5.27
N ALA A 68 -0.36 10.13 -4.10
CA ALA A 68 1.08 10.43 -3.98
C ALA A 68 1.90 9.53 -4.92
N ARG A 69 1.65 8.21 -4.87
CA ARG A 69 2.33 7.24 -5.73
C ARG A 69 2.01 7.43 -7.21
N ARG A 70 0.73 7.61 -7.55
CA ARG A 70 0.31 7.88 -8.94
C ARG A 70 1.02 9.11 -9.49
N ARG A 71 1.07 10.19 -8.71
CA ARG A 71 1.67 11.46 -9.09
C ARG A 71 3.16 11.31 -9.35
N PHE A 72 3.89 10.66 -8.45
CA PHE A 72 5.32 10.35 -8.64
C PHE A 72 5.57 9.58 -9.94
N LEU A 73 4.78 8.53 -10.21
CA LEU A 73 4.94 7.71 -11.42
C LEU A 73 4.59 8.48 -12.70
N ARG A 74 3.49 9.26 -12.71
CA ARG A 74 3.11 10.09 -13.86
C ARG A 74 4.17 11.15 -14.17
N ARG A 75 4.66 11.87 -13.15
CA ARG A 75 5.73 12.85 -13.31
C ARG A 75 7.02 12.20 -13.77
N SER A 76 7.38 11.06 -13.21
CA SER A 76 8.54 10.27 -13.65
C SER A 76 8.46 9.90 -15.12
N ALA A 77 7.31 9.45 -15.61
CA ALA A 77 7.11 9.19 -17.03
C ALA A 77 7.22 10.47 -17.89
N ALA A 78 6.61 11.59 -17.45
CA ALA A 78 6.66 12.86 -18.16
C ALA A 78 8.08 13.47 -18.24
N GLU A 79 8.85 13.34 -17.16
CA GLU A 79 10.22 13.84 -17.03
C GLU A 79 11.28 12.82 -17.50
N LYS A 80 10.86 11.65 -17.99
CA LYS A 80 11.73 10.55 -18.44
C LYS A 80 12.71 10.05 -17.38
N ASN A 81 12.21 9.92 -16.15
CA ASN A 81 12.91 9.28 -15.06
C ASN A 81 12.88 7.75 -15.26
N GLU A 82 14.00 7.16 -15.69
CA GLU A 82 14.07 5.72 -16.09
C GLU A 82 14.99 4.88 -15.19
N VAL A 83 15.86 5.50 -14.38
CA VAL A 83 16.91 4.82 -13.59
C VAL A 83 16.70 4.95 -12.09
N ASP A 84 15.54 5.43 -11.68
CA ASP A 84 15.25 5.71 -10.28
C ASP A 84 14.68 4.48 -9.58
N HIS A 85 15.37 4.04 -8.55
CA HIS A 85 14.99 2.88 -7.75
C HIS A 85 13.63 3.08 -7.04
N HIS A 86 13.19 4.32 -6.80
CA HIS A 86 11.85 4.59 -6.28
C HIS A 86 10.74 4.21 -7.28
N LEU A 87 11.05 3.95 -8.55
CA LEU A 87 10.07 3.44 -9.53
C LEU A 87 9.65 1.99 -9.24
N ALA A 88 10.43 1.23 -8.48
CA ALA A 88 10.15 -0.15 -8.13
C ALA A 88 8.73 -0.32 -7.56
N ARG A 89 8.07 -1.44 -7.90
CA ARG A 89 6.64 -1.65 -7.61
C ARG A 89 6.34 -1.71 -6.12
N SER A 90 7.19 -2.41 -5.37
CA SER A 90 6.98 -2.67 -3.95
C SER A 90 7.51 -1.58 -3.01
N ARG A 91 8.13 -0.53 -3.57
CA ARG A 91 8.74 0.54 -2.76
C ARG A 91 7.76 1.30 -1.89
N CYS A 92 6.50 1.37 -2.30
CA CYS A 92 5.47 2.10 -1.59
C CYS A 92 4.19 1.28 -1.45
N ASP A 93 3.66 1.20 -0.24
CA ASP A 93 2.42 0.49 0.08
C ASP A 93 1.15 1.17 -0.48
N SER A 94 1.29 2.28 -1.20
CA SER A 94 0.19 3.04 -1.80
C SER A 94 -0.71 2.23 -2.74
N PHE A 95 -0.17 1.19 -3.38
CA PHE A 95 -0.98 0.23 -4.13
C PHE A 95 -1.99 -0.49 -3.21
N PHE A 96 -1.54 -0.96 -2.05
CA PHE A 96 -2.42 -1.55 -1.05
C PHE A 96 -3.37 -0.52 -0.46
N CYS A 97 -2.92 0.71 -0.20
CA CYS A 97 -3.78 1.79 0.29
C CYS A 97 -4.97 2.02 -0.64
N ALA A 98 -4.74 2.13 -1.95
CA ALA A 98 -5.80 2.31 -2.93
C ALA A 98 -6.79 1.13 -2.94
N ILE A 99 -6.32 -0.11 -2.87
CA ILE A 99 -7.18 -1.30 -2.83
C ILE A 99 -7.98 -1.36 -1.53
N ALA A 100 -7.32 -1.18 -0.38
CA ALA A 100 -7.95 -1.20 0.94
C ALA A 100 -9.04 -0.13 1.05
N ALA A 101 -8.84 1.05 0.46
CA ALA A 101 -9.84 2.11 0.37
C ALA A 101 -10.96 1.85 -0.65
N GLY A 102 -10.87 0.79 -1.46
CA GLY A 102 -11.83 0.50 -2.52
C GLY A 102 -11.66 1.36 -3.78
N ALA A 103 -10.59 2.13 -3.90
CA ALA A 103 -10.25 2.95 -5.07
C ALA A 103 -9.60 2.11 -6.18
N LEU A 104 -10.34 1.12 -6.69
CA LEU A 104 -9.81 0.11 -7.62
C LEU A 104 -9.27 0.70 -8.94
N ALA A 105 -9.90 1.77 -9.45
CA ALA A 105 -9.42 2.48 -10.63
C ALA A 105 -8.05 3.13 -10.41
N LEU A 106 -7.83 3.72 -9.22
CA LEU A 106 -6.54 4.28 -8.84
C LEU A 106 -5.48 3.16 -8.68
N ALA A 107 -5.85 2.03 -8.06
CA ALA A 107 -4.94 0.90 -7.92
C ALA A 107 -4.51 0.31 -9.28
N ASP A 108 -5.46 0.18 -10.22
CA ASP A 108 -5.14 -0.26 -11.59
C ASP A 108 -4.22 0.73 -12.32
N GLU A 109 -4.45 2.03 -12.11
CA GLU A 109 -3.60 3.08 -12.68
C GLU A 109 -2.18 3.02 -12.13
N ILE A 110 -2.02 2.95 -10.79
CA ILE A 110 -0.71 2.78 -10.14
C ILE A 110 0.00 1.55 -10.70
N GLY A 111 -0.69 0.41 -10.75
CA GLY A 111 -0.12 -0.82 -11.28
C GLY A 111 0.26 -0.72 -12.76
N SER A 112 -0.50 0.03 -13.57
CA SER A 112 -0.23 0.21 -15.00
C SER A 112 0.92 1.19 -15.28
N LEU A 113 1.08 2.20 -14.44
CA LEU A 113 2.20 3.15 -14.50
C LEU A 113 3.52 2.55 -13.95
N SER A 114 3.43 1.55 -13.08
CA SER A 114 4.61 0.94 -12.47
C SER A 114 5.39 0.06 -13.46
N PRO A 115 6.73 -0.03 -13.35
CA PRO A 115 7.58 -0.81 -14.26
C PRO A 115 7.13 -2.25 -14.47
N THR A 116 7.25 -2.79 -15.69
CA THR A 116 6.97 -4.21 -15.98
C THR A 116 8.20 -5.10 -15.90
N VAL A 117 9.32 -4.56 -15.44
CA VAL A 117 10.60 -5.25 -15.27
C VAL A 117 11.07 -4.97 -13.84
N TRP A 118 11.64 -5.99 -13.21
CA TRP A 118 12.20 -5.90 -11.87
C TRP A 118 13.36 -4.90 -11.82
N ILE A 119 13.41 -4.07 -10.78
CA ILE A 119 14.48 -3.11 -10.51
C ILE A 119 15.25 -3.59 -9.26
N PRO A 120 16.41 -4.26 -9.42
CA PRO A 120 17.15 -4.87 -8.30
C PRO A 120 17.59 -3.87 -7.23
N GLU A 121 17.89 -2.63 -7.61
CA GLU A 121 18.31 -1.58 -6.69
C GLU A 121 17.14 -1.04 -5.84
N GLY A 122 15.89 -1.26 -6.26
CA GLY A 122 14.71 -0.70 -5.62
C GLY A 122 13.87 -1.71 -4.85
N GLU A 123 13.86 -2.99 -5.26
CA GLU A 123 13.03 -4.00 -4.62
C GLU A 123 13.64 -5.40 -4.70
N TYR A 124 13.24 -6.27 -3.78
CA TYR A 124 13.51 -7.70 -3.89
C TYR A 124 12.66 -8.32 -5.02
N GLU A 125 13.18 -9.37 -5.65
CA GLU A 125 12.54 -9.98 -6.83
C GLU A 125 11.17 -10.58 -6.49
N GLU A 126 11.04 -11.20 -5.32
CA GLU A 126 9.78 -11.74 -4.83
C GLU A 126 8.73 -10.66 -4.59
N ASP A 127 9.12 -9.48 -4.15
CA ASP A 127 8.21 -8.36 -3.91
C ASP A 127 7.74 -7.76 -5.24
N PHE A 128 8.63 -7.63 -6.23
CA PHE A 128 8.25 -7.26 -7.58
C PHE A 128 7.18 -8.22 -8.14
N ALA A 129 7.46 -9.52 -8.06
CA ALA A 129 6.58 -10.55 -8.58
C ALA A 129 5.23 -10.57 -7.83
N TYR A 130 5.24 -10.36 -6.51
CA TYR A 130 4.05 -10.28 -5.68
C TYR A 130 3.14 -9.10 -6.05
N PHE A 131 3.68 -7.88 -6.11
CA PHE A 131 2.90 -6.69 -6.47
C PHE A 131 2.36 -6.79 -7.90
N ARG A 132 3.18 -7.31 -8.84
CA ARG A 132 2.74 -7.51 -10.21
C ARG A 132 1.66 -8.58 -10.32
N PHE A 133 1.77 -9.67 -9.55
CA PHE A 133 0.75 -10.71 -9.48
C PHE A 133 -0.58 -10.09 -9.04
N LEU A 134 -0.58 -9.35 -7.93
CA LEU A 134 -1.80 -8.74 -7.40
C LEU A 134 -2.43 -7.73 -8.35
N HIS A 135 -1.63 -6.94 -9.07
CA HIS A 135 -2.15 -6.03 -10.09
C HIS A 135 -2.85 -6.78 -11.24
N LEU A 136 -2.19 -7.77 -11.83
CA LEU A 136 -2.76 -8.58 -12.91
C LEU A 136 -3.98 -9.37 -12.46
N PHE A 137 -3.89 -9.97 -11.26
CA PHE A 137 -4.96 -10.72 -10.64
C PHE A 137 -6.16 -9.81 -10.33
N LEU A 138 -5.96 -8.59 -9.83
CA LEU A 138 -7.03 -7.62 -9.62
C LEU A 138 -7.78 -7.32 -10.94
N ARG A 139 -7.04 -7.06 -12.03
CA ARG A 139 -7.62 -6.81 -13.36
C ARG A 139 -8.29 -8.02 -13.98
N GLY A 140 -7.96 -9.23 -13.54
CA GLY A 140 -8.32 -10.46 -14.24
C GLY A 140 -7.65 -10.54 -15.61
N ALA A 141 -6.40 -10.07 -15.73
CA ALA A 141 -5.68 -9.95 -16.99
C ALA A 141 -4.32 -10.65 -16.97
N GLY A 142 -3.95 -11.26 -18.10
CA GLY A 142 -2.63 -11.88 -18.31
C GLY A 142 -2.39 -13.18 -17.54
N PRO A 143 -1.31 -13.92 -17.87
CA PRO A 143 -0.93 -15.11 -17.12
C PRO A 143 -0.24 -14.71 -15.80
N THR A 144 -0.79 -15.15 -14.68
CA THR A 144 -0.27 -14.91 -13.33
C THR A 144 0.67 -16.01 -12.85
N ALA A 145 0.49 -17.25 -13.31
CA ALA A 145 1.37 -18.40 -12.99
C ALA A 145 2.88 -18.14 -13.11
N PRO A 146 3.41 -17.45 -14.15
CA PRO A 146 4.86 -17.18 -14.23
C PRO A 146 5.39 -16.33 -13.07
N LEU A 147 4.55 -15.45 -12.49
CA LEU A 147 4.93 -14.62 -11.35
C LEU A 147 4.98 -15.44 -10.06
N VAL A 148 4.10 -16.43 -9.91
CA VAL A 148 4.15 -17.37 -8.78
C VAL A 148 5.45 -18.18 -8.81
N GLU A 149 5.85 -18.68 -9.98
CA GLU A 149 7.12 -19.39 -10.14
C GLU A 149 8.34 -18.48 -9.94
N GLN A 150 8.26 -17.22 -10.37
CA GLN A 150 9.29 -16.22 -10.11
C GLN A 150 9.45 -15.98 -8.60
N MET A 151 8.35 -15.81 -7.84
CA MET A 151 8.40 -15.69 -6.38
C MET A 151 9.04 -16.92 -5.71
N LYS A 152 8.69 -18.13 -6.14
CA LYS A 152 9.28 -19.38 -5.63
C LYS A 152 10.79 -19.43 -5.83
N SER A 153 11.24 -19.03 -7.01
CA SER A 153 12.67 -19.04 -7.35
C SER A 153 13.47 -18.03 -6.51
N ALA A 154 12.89 -16.86 -6.23
CA ALA A 154 13.55 -15.79 -5.48
C ALA A 154 13.66 -16.10 -3.98
N LEU A 155 12.62 -16.68 -3.36
CA LEU A 155 12.52 -16.83 -1.91
C LEU A 155 13.45 -17.90 -1.30
N GLY A 156 13.83 -18.93 -2.06
CA GLY A 156 14.61 -20.07 -1.55
C GLY A 156 13.95 -20.92 -0.44
N ALA A 157 12.85 -20.44 0.15
CA ALA A 157 12.03 -21.06 1.21
C ALA A 157 10.56 -20.63 1.07
N SER A 158 9.64 -21.22 1.85
CA SER A 158 8.22 -20.84 1.85
C SER A 158 8.00 -19.46 2.50
N SER A 159 7.12 -18.65 1.92
CA SER A 159 6.65 -17.37 2.49
C SER A 159 5.12 -17.34 2.60
N PRO A 160 4.53 -16.72 3.64
CA PRO A 160 3.09 -16.54 3.73
C PRO A 160 2.50 -15.76 2.54
N ARG A 161 3.22 -14.79 1.97
CA ARG A 161 2.80 -14.08 0.75
C ARG A 161 2.70 -15.01 -0.46
N LEU A 162 3.66 -15.94 -0.59
CA LEU A 162 3.63 -16.96 -1.65
C LEU A 162 2.39 -17.87 -1.51
N ALA A 163 2.10 -18.34 -0.31
CA ALA A 163 0.92 -19.17 -0.06
C ALA A 163 -0.40 -18.44 -0.38
N VAL A 164 -0.47 -17.12 -0.14
CA VAL A 164 -1.63 -16.29 -0.52
C VAL A 164 -1.81 -16.22 -2.04
N VAL A 165 -0.74 -15.98 -2.80
CA VAL A 165 -0.86 -15.92 -4.27
C VAL A 165 -1.16 -17.29 -4.89
N GLU A 166 -0.63 -18.37 -4.32
CA GLU A 166 -0.95 -19.74 -4.75
C GLU A 166 -2.43 -20.07 -4.51
N ALA A 167 -2.99 -19.66 -3.37
CA ALA A 167 -4.41 -19.82 -3.08
C ALA A 167 -5.31 -19.00 -4.02
N PHE A 168 -4.89 -17.76 -4.36
CA PHE A 168 -5.57 -16.95 -5.35
C PHE A 168 -5.56 -17.59 -6.75
N GLU A 169 -4.41 -18.09 -7.19
CA GLU A 169 -4.26 -18.77 -8.49
C GLU A 169 -5.14 -20.03 -8.56
N ALA A 170 -5.18 -20.81 -7.48
CA ALA A 170 -6.00 -22.01 -7.37
C ALA A 170 -7.50 -21.72 -7.19
N SER A 171 -7.89 -20.46 -6.94
CA SER A 171 -9.24 -20.08 -6.51
C SER A 171 -9.73 -20.92 -5.32
N ASP A 172 -8.83 -21.21 -4.38
CA ASP A 172 -9.09 -22.06 -3.22
C ASP A 172 -9.31 -21.19 -1.98
N ALA A 173 -10.57 -21.11 -1.55
CA ALA A 173 -10.98 -20.32 -0.39
C ALA A 173 -10.49 -20.90 0.95
N ASP A 174 -10.31 -22.23 1.07
CA ASP A 174 -9.78 -22.85 2.29
C ASP A 174 -8.28 -22.56 2.40
N ALA A 175 -7.55 -22.72 1.30
CA ALA A 175 -6.12 -22.40 1.23
C ALA A 175 -5.86 -20.91 1.48
N PHE A 176 -6.71 -20.02 0.93
CA PHE A 176 -6.58 -18.58 1.14
C PHE A 176 -6.75 -18.22 2.61
N GLU A 177 -7.76 -18.77 3.28
CA GLU A 177 -8.03 -18.49 4.70
C GLU A 177 -6.84 -18.91 5.59
N ALA A 178 -6.28 -20.10 5.34
CA ALA A 178 -5.11 -20.59 6.05
C ALA A 178 -3.86 -19.73 5.78
N ALA A 179 -3.60 -19.40 4.51
CA ALA A 179 -2.46 -18.58 4.11
C ALA A 179 -2.55 -17.15 4.65
N PHE A 180 -3.74 -16.55 4.62
CA PHE A 180 -3.99 -15.22 5.15
C PHE A 180 -3.79 -15.16 6.67
N THR A 181 -4.25 -16.18 7.40
CA THR A 181 -4.03 -16.28 8.85
C THR A 181 -2.53 -16.34 9.15
N ALA A 182 -1.78 -17.19 8.45
CA ALA A 182 -0.32 -17.27 8.60
C ALA A 182 0.39 -15.96 8.24
N LEU A 183 -0.10 -15.22 7.24
CA LEU A 183 0.44 -13.91 6.86
C LEU A 183 0.21 -12.85 7.97
N VAL A 184 -0.97 -12.87 8.60
CA VAL A 184 -1.27 -11.98 9.73
C VAL A 184 -0.37 -12.29 10.92
N ASP A 185 -0.15 -13.57 11.23
CA ASP A 185 0.76 -14.00 12.32
C ASP A 185 2.21 -13.59 12.03
N ASP A 186 2.71 -13.86 10.83
CA ASP A 186 4.06 -13.43 10.39
C ASP A 186 4.23 -11.90 10.43
N ARG A 187 3.20 -11.14 10.04
CA ARG A 187 3.19 -9.68 10.18
C ARG A 187 3.25 -9.25 11.64
N ASN A 188 2.50 -9.89 12.53
CA ASN A 188 2.52 -9.57 13.96
C ASN A 188 3.93 -9.79 14.55
N ASP A 189 4.54 -10.92 14.21
CA ASP A 189 5.89 -11.26 14.66
C ASP A 189 6.94 -10.27 14.12
N ARG A 190 6.84 -9.86 12.84
CA ARG A 190 7.69 -8.79 12.28
C ARG A 190 7.53 -7.48 13.02
N VAL A 191 6.29 -7.00 13.19
CA VAL A 191 6.00 -5.77 13.92
C VAL A 191 6.64 -5.81 15.32
N ASP A 192 6.52 -6.93 16.02
CA ASP A 192 7.05 -7.04 17.37
C ASP A 192 8.58 -7.01 17.43
N ARG A 193 9.26 -7.58 16.43
CA ARG A 193 10.73 -7.47 16.27
C ARG A 193 11.17 -6.04 15.92
N ASP A 194 10.42 -5.38 15.06
CA ASP A 194 10.81 -4.11 14.45
C ASP A 194 10.51 -2.89 15.35
N LYS A 195 9.63 -3.04 16.33
CA LYS A 195 9.20 -1.97 17.27
C LYS A 195 10.34 -1.13 17.86
N THR A 196 11.45 -1.77 18.23
CA THR A 196 12.60 -1.06 18.82
C THR A 196 13.44 -0.37 17.76
N MET A 197 13.54 -0.94 16.56
CA MET A 197 14.34 -0.38 15.47
C MET A 197 13.71 0.89 14.89
N PHE A 198 12.38 0.94 14.84
CA PHE A 198 11.61 2.06 14.29
C PHE A 198 10.91 2.88 15.39
N SER A 199 11.52 3.01 16.57
CA SER A 199 10.95 3.80 17.66
C SER A 199 10.83 5.28 17.35
N ASP A 200 11.72 5.78 16.47
CA ASP A 200 11.84 7.19 16.10
C ASP A 200 11.03 7.53 14.84
N ASP A 201 10.50 6.52 14.14
CA ASP A 201 9.58 6.71 13.02
C ASP A 201 8.16 6.90 13.54
N VAL A 202 7.67 8.14 13.49
CA VAL A 202 6.33 8.52 13.94
C VAL A 202 5.22 7.83 13.12
N THR A 203 5.51 7.40 11.89
CA THR A 203 4.56 6.67 11.04
C THR A 203 4.46 5.19 11.42
N PHE A 204 5.47 4.62 12.10
CA PHE A 204 5.55 3.18 12.35
C PHE A 204 4.42 2.68 13.25
N ALA A 205 4.21 3.26 14.44
CA ALA A 205 3.24 2.72 15.39
C ALA A 205 1.78 2.70 14.87
N PRO A 206 1.29 3.76 14.18
CA PRO A 206 -0.02 3.73 13.53
C PRO A 206 -0.12 2.64 12.44
N ARG A 207 0.83 2.59 11.50
CA ARG A 207 0.87 1.61 10.39
C ARG A 207 1.10 0.17 10.86
N ALA A 208 1.78 0.00 11.99
CA ALA A 208 1.92 -1.29 12.64
C ALA A 208 0.58 -1.76 13.19
N SER A 209 -0.28 -0.87 13.67
CA SER A 209 -1.53 -1.21 14.36
C SER A 209 -2.67 -1.61 13.42
N VAL A 210 -2.60 -1.22 12.13
CA VAL A 210 -3.57 -1.57 11.09
C VAL A 210 -2.84 -2.20 9.92
N PHE A 211 -3.19 -3.42 9.55
CA PHE A 211 -2.51 -4.13 8.46
C PHE A 211 -3.16 -3.81 7.12
N VAL A 212 -2.74 -2.71 6.48
CA VAL A 212 -3.32 -2.20 5.21
C VAL A 212 -3.16 -3.19 4.05
N GLU A 213 -2.01 -3.85 3.91
CA GLU A 213 -1.85 -4.96 2.95
C GLU A 213 -2.88 -6.06 3.24
N GLY A 214 -3.08 -6.45 4.50
CA GLY A 214 -4.10 -7.41 4.87
C GLY A 214 -5.51 -6.99 4.46
N LEU A 215 -5.88 -5.73 4.69
CA LEU A 215 -7.16 -5.17 4.24
C LEU A 215 -7.31 -5.20 2.71
N ALA A 216 -6.24 -4.93 1.98
CA ALA A 216 -6.22 -4.99 0.52
C ALA A 216 -6.40 -6.42 -0.01
N LEU A 217 -5.73 -7.40 0.59
CA LEU A 217 -5.87 -8.81 0.21
C LEU A 217 -7.28 -9.35 0.48
N LEU A 218 -7.87 -8.97 1.62
CA LEU A 218 -9.26 -9.30 1.93
C LEU A 218 -10.23 -8.70 0.91
N ARG A 219 -10.00 -7.45 0.46
CA ARG A 219 -10.77 -6.83 -0.63
C ARG A 219 -10.65 -7.61 -1.93
N ILE A 220 -9.44 -8.03 -2.31
CA ILE A 220 -9.22 -8.83 -3.52
C ILE A 220 -9.97 -10.17 -3.41
N ALA A 221 -9.90 -10.83 -2.26
CA ALA A 221 -10.62 -12.07 -2.01
C ALA A 221 -12.15 -11.88 -2.14
N GLU A 222 -12.70 -10.76 -1.63
CA GLU A 222 -14.13 -10.42 -1.75
C GLU A 222 -14.54 -10.31 -3.21
N LEU A 223 -13.78 -9.53 -3.99
CA LEU A 223 -14.02 -9.33 -5.42
C LEU A 223 -13.94 -10.64 -6.21
N ARG A 224 -13.17 -11.61 -5.71
CA ARG A 224 -12.93 -12.92 -6.34
C ARG A 224 -13.79 -14.03 -5.76
N ARG A 225 -14.70 -13.72 -4.82
CA ARG A 225 -15.61 -14.67 -4.15
C ARG A 225 -14.88 -15.76 -3.34
N LEU A 226 -13.69 -15.45 -2.80
CA LEU A 226 -12.87 -16.37 -2.01
C LEU A 226 -12.96 -16.14 -0.49
N GLY A 227 -13.51 -15.02 -0.03
CA GLY A 227 -13.59 -14.66 1.39
C GLY A 227 -13.66 -13.14 1.56
N PRO A 228 -13.76 -12.59 2.79
CA PRO A 228 -13.45 -13.20 4.08
C PRO A 228 -14.55 -14.11 4.62
N ARG A 229 -14.14 -15.12 5.38
CA ARG A 229 -15.05 -15.98 6.14
C ARG A 229 -15.25 -15.47 7.57
N GLN A 230 -14.27 -14.76 8.10
CA GLN A 230 -14.35 -14.18 9.44
C GLN A 230 -14.72 -12.70 9.42
N ARG A 231 -15.48 -12.30 10.43
CA ARG A 231 -15.87 -10.90 10.61
C ARG A 231 -14.73 -10.02 11.14
N GLU A 232 -13.78 -10.57 11.87
CA GLU A 232 -12.65 -9.84 12.41
C GLU A 232 -11.38 -10.65 12.18
N TYR A 233 -10.31 -10.00 11.74
CA TYR A 233 -8.95 -10.54 11.74
C TYR A 233 -8.06 -9.58 12.53
N PRO A 234 -7.02 -10.08 13.23
CA PRO A 234 -6.09 -9.21 13.94
C PRO A 234 -5.54 -8.11 13.03
N ARG A 235 -5.58 -6.86 13.52
CA ARG A 235 -5.15 -5.64 12.81
C ARG A 235 -5.89 -5.34 11.49
N CYS A 236 -6.92 -6.10 11.14
CA CYS A 236 -7.79 -5.84 9.99
C CYS A 236 -9.24 -5.68 10.47
N PRO A 237 -9.54 -4.64 11.27
CA PRO A 237 -10.85 -4.49 11.89
C PRO A 237 -11.95 -4.34 10.84
N TYR A 238 -13.13 -4.89 11.12
CA TYR A 238 -14.29 -4.81 10.21
C TYR A 238 -14.62 -3.37 9.80
N ALA A 239 -14.49 -2.41 10.70
CA ALA A 239 -14.73 -0.99 10.41
C ALA A 239 -13.84 -0.47 9.27
N ALA A 240 -12.57 -0.89 9.19
CA ALA A 240 -11.67 -0.53 8.09
C ALA A 240 -11.99 -1.27 6.79
N ARG A 241 -12.63 -2.45 6.87
CA ARG A 241 -13.06 -3.22 5.70
C ARG A 241 -14.39 -2.71 5.13
N ALA A 242 -15.31 -2.26 5.97
CA ALA A 242 -16.60 -1.75 5.54
C ALA A 242 -16.43 -0.39 4.85
N VAL A 243 -16.15 -0.41 3.55
CA VAL A 243 -16.04 0.80 2.73
C VAL A 243 -17.42 1.44 2.63
N SER A 244 -17.53 2.69 3.10
CA SER A 244 -18.68 3.53 2.80
C SER A 244 -18.61 3.94 1.34
N VAL A 245 -19.75 3.96 0.64
CA VAL A 245 -19.89 4.53 -0.71
C VAL A 245 -19.78 6.05 -0.61
N SER A 246 -18.60 6.54 -0.26
CA SER A 246 -18.27 7.96 -0.32
C SER A 246 -17.66 8.24 -1.70
N PRO A 247 -17.94 9.41 -2.30
CA PRO A 247 -17.23 9.81 -3.51
C PRO A 247 -15.72 9.81 -3.23
N GLN A 248 -14.92 9.47 -4.26
CA GLN A 248 -13.47 9.58 -4.13
C GLN A 248 -13.13 11.03 -3.78
N PRO A 249 -12.22 11.26 -2.82
CA PRO A 249 -11.77 12.61 -2.52
C PRO A 249 -11.12 13.25 -3.74
N GLU A 250 -11.12 14.58 -3.76
CA GLU A 250 -10.33 15.35 -4.71
C GLU A 250 -8.84 14.99 -4.56
N ASP A 251 -8.11 15.04 -5.68
CA ASP A 251 -6.67 14.78 -5.67
C ASP A 251 -5.93 15.98 -5.08
N LEU A 252 -5.51 15.82 -3.82
CA LEU A 252 -4.67 16.76 -3.09
C LEU A 252 -3.43 17.18 -3.91
N PHE A 253 -2.86 16.29 -4.73
CA PHE A 253 -1.66 16.57 -5.50
C PHE A 253 -1.93 17.33 -6.81
N ASP A 254 -3.17 17.31 -7.32
CA ASP A 254 -3.57 18.14 -8.46
C ASP A 254 -3.81 19.60 -8.00
N GLU A 255 -4.32 19.81 -6.77
CA GLU A 255 -4.51 21.14 -6.18
C GLU A 255 -3.19 21.89 -5.96
N LEU A 256 -2.12 21.19 -5.58
CA LEU A 256 -0.77 21.76 -5.44
C LEU A 256 -0.24 22.37 -6.74
N GLU A 257 -0.78 21.98 -7.91
CA GLU A 257 -0.44 22.59 -9.19
C GLU A 257 -1.26 23.85 -9.50
N LEU A 258 -2.54 23.88 -9.14
CA LEU A 258 -3.43 25.01 -9.43
C LEU A 258 -3.06 26.28 -8.66
N GLY A 259 -2.39 26.15 -7.51
CA GLY A 259 -1.81 27.27 -6.77
C GLY A 259 -0.63 27.96 -7.48
N ARG A 260 -0.18 27.46 -8.65
CA ARG A 260 0.96 27.97 -9.42
C ARG A 260 0.57 28.63 -10.77
N THR A 261 -0.70 28.57 -11.17
CA THR A 261 -1.23 29.29 -12.35
C THR A 261 -1.85 30.62 -11.96
#